data_AF-A0A9N9S431-F1
#
_entry.id   AF-A0A9N9S431-F1
#
_cell.length_a   1.000
_cell.length_b   1.000
_cell.length_c   1.000
_cell.angle_alpha   90.00
_cell.angle_beta   90.00
_cell.angle_gamma   90.00
#
_symmetry.space_group_name_H-M   'P 1'
#
loop_
_entity.id
_entity.type
_entity.pdbx_description
1 polymer ?
#
loop_
_entity_poly.entity_id
_entity_poly.type
_entity_poly.pdbx_seq_one_letter_code
_entity_poly.pdbx_strand_id
1 'polypeptide(L)'
;MENSKRFWYALSLLVLLILTICILKVSECSRRNLERKLLAERQLALRALKKDFSFDILIFTQHWPYTVCAQWMEHHKGNECILPKVRNSWSIHGVWPTKYHEIGPLFCNDTWTFDMKQIADIENDMKEKWINIEKGTPLDGLWKHEWEKHGTCAAQQIPNMNTENKYFSKGLEMFNNFSITKLLQETYIKPGIDATYKLDEIHTAINRTIGNNFAIICEKDHQTKQQLLFEIRMCFDKEFKFHSCEGIVVKDEVLLGHTKDEIITNCKKDVEILYPSSSWVAKKEWLMKIKEHMPQEKSWLYQVENVYKLVKLLQWATL
;
A
#
# COMPACT_ATOMS: atom_id res chain seq x y z
N MET A 1 -85.03 15.13 -21.27
CA MET A 1 -84.07 14.02 -21.52
C MET A 1 -82.84 14.43 -22.33
N GLU A 2 -82.92 15.44 -23.22
CA GLU A 2 -81.81 15.80 -24.12
C GLU A 2 -80.61 16.48 -23.43
N ASN A 3 -80.86 17.34 -22.42
CA ASN A 3 -79.78 18.02 -21.68
C ASN A 3 -78.91 17.06 -20.85
N SER A 4 -79.48 15.96 -20.34
CA SER A 4 -78.73 14.95 -19.59
C SER A 4 -77.76 14.19 -20.50
N LYS A 5 -78.20 13.79 -21.70
CA LYS A 5 -77.31 13.13 -22.67
C LYS A 5 -76.15 14.04 -23.09
N ARG A 6 -76.41 15.32 -23.41
CA ARG A 6 -75.37 16.30 -23.77
C ARG A 6 -74.36 16.52 -22.65
N PHE A 7 -74.80 16.54 -21.39
CA PHE A 7 -73.92 16.63 -20.23
C PHE A 7 -72.98 15.42 -20.12
N TRP A 8 -73.50 14.19 -20.23
CA TRP A 8 -72.69 12.97 -20.17
C TRP A 8 -71.72 12.83 -21.36
N TYR A 9 -72.10 13.28 -22.56
CA TYR A 9 -71.18 13.35 -23.72
C TYR A 9 -70.05 14.36 -23.50
N ALA A 10 -70.37 15.57 -23.01
CA ALA A 10 -69.36 16.58 -22.70
C ALA A 10 -68.40 16.13 -21.59
N LEU A 11 -68.93 15.47 -20.54
CA LEU A 11 -68.12 14.88 -19.47
C LEU A 11 -67.22 13.75 -19.99
N SER A 12 -67.74 12.88 -20.86
CA SER A 12 -66.95 11.80 -21.48
C SER A 12 -65.81 12.33 -22.34
N LEU A 13 -66.06 13.35 -23.17
CA LEU A 13 -65.03 14.01 -23.97
C LEU A 13 -63.98 14.71 -23.10
N LEU A 14 -64.39 15.34 -22.00
CA LEU A 14 -63.48 15.95 -21.04
C LEU A 14 -62.60 14.90 -20.36
N VAL A 15 -63.17 13.76 -19.95
CA VAL A 15 -62.41 12.64 -19.36
C VAL A 15 -61.41 12.06 -20.35
N LEU A 16 -61.80 11.86 -21.62
CA LEU A 16 -60.89 11.39 -22.68
C LEU A 16 -59.76 12.39 -22.95
N LEU A 17 -60.06 13.70 -22.95
CA LEU A 17 -59.04 14.75 -23.08
C LEU A 17 -58.06 14.74 -21.89
N ILE A 18 -58.56 14.60 -20.66
CA ILE A 18 -57.71 14.52 -19.46
C ILE A 18 -56.82 13.27 -19.52
N LEU A 19 -57.39 12.11 -19.89
CA LEU A 19 -56.65 10.85 -20.03
C LEU A 19 -55.55 10.95 -21.10
N THR A 20 -55.86 11.51 -22.27
CA THR A 20 -54.86 11.70 -23.34
C THR A 20 -53.75 12.65 -22.92
N ILE A 21 -54.06 13.78 -22.27
CA ILE A 21 -53.05 14.70 -21.70
C ILE A 21 -52.19 13.98 -20.65
N CYS A 22 -52.79 13.17 -19.77
CA CYS A 22 -52.06 12.38 -18.77
C CYS A 22 -51.09 11.39 -19.44
N ILE A 23 -51.54 10.64 -20.45
CA ILE A 23 -50.71 9.69 -21.19
C ILE A 23 -49.54 10.39 -21.87
N LEU A 24 -49.80 11.53 -22.55
CA LEU A 24 -48.75 12.31 -23.21
C LEU A 24 -47.71 12.81 -22.20
N LYS A 25 -48.13 13.36 -21.05
CA LYS A 25 -47.21 13.80 -19.99
C LYS A 25 -46.41 12.66 -19.39
N VAL A 26 -47.02 11.50 -19.16
CA VAL A 26 -46.31 10.30 -18.66
C VAL A 26 -45.28 9.81 -19.68
N SER A 27 -45.64 9.78 -20.97
CA SER A 27 -44.71 9.39 -22.05
C SER A 27 -43.53 10.34 -22.18
N GLU A 28 -43.77 11.65 -22.05
CA GLU A 28 -42.73 12.69 -22.08
C GLU A 28 -41.82 12.60 -20.85
N CYS A 29 -42.39 12.36 -19.66
CA CYS A 29 -41.63 12.11 -18.43
C CYS A 29 -40.73 10.87 -18.58
N SER A 30 -41.28 9.78 -19.11
CA SER A 30 -40.54 8.53 -19.37
C SER A 30 -39.37 8.76 -20.34
N ARG A 31 -39.61 9.47 -21.46
CA ARG A 31 -38.58 9.82 -22.43
C ARG A 31 -37.47 10.69 -21.81
N ARG A 32 -37.84 11.75 -21.08
CA ARG A 32 -36.87 12.62 -20.39
C ARG A 32 -36.04 11.85 -19.35
N ASN A 33 -36.64 10.88 -18.65
CA ASN A 33 -35.92 10.03 -17.71
C ASN A 33 -34.92 9.10 -18.41
N LEU A 34 -35.30 8.52 -19.55
CA LEU A 34 -34.39 7.70 -20.37
C LEU A 34 -33.23 8.54 -20.92
N GLU A 35 -33.49 9.74 -21.43
CA GLU A 35 -32.46 10.66 -21.92
C GLU A 35 -31.48 11.07 -20.80
N ARG A 36 -31.99 11.35 -19.59
CA ARG A 36 -31.14 11.63 -18.41
C ARG A 36 -30.26 10.44 -18.02
N LYS A 37 -30.79 9.21 -18.04
CA LYS A 37 -30.00 8.00 -17.78
C LYS A 37 -28.89 7.83 -18.81
N LEU A 38 -29.23 7.92 -20.10
CA LEU A 38 -28.26 7.78 -21.18
C LEU A 38 -27.18 8.87 -21.13
N LEU A 39 -27.55 10.11 -20.77
CA LEU A 39 -26.60 11.20 -20.59
C LEU A 39 -25.67 10.94 -19.39
N ALA A 40 -26.19 10.45 -18.26
CA ALA A 40 -25.38 10.11 -17.09
C ALA A 40 -24.40 8.97 -17.39
N GLU A 41 -24.84 7.92 -18.09
CA GLU A 41 -23.98 6.82 -18.54
C GLU A 41 -22.89 7.31 -19.50
N ARG A 42 -23.25 8.16 -20.48
CA ARG A 42 -22.27 8.78 -21.39
C ARG A 42 -21.27 9.66 -20.64
N GLN A 43 -21.72 10.45 -19.66
CA GLN A 43 -20.82 11.27 -18.85
C GLN A 43 -19.88 10.43 -17.99
N LEU A 44 -20.35 9.32 -17.43
CA LEU A 44 -19.52 8.36 -16.71
C LEU A 44 -18.48 7.70 -17.63
N ALA A 45 -18.89 7.25 -18.82
CA ALA A 45 -17.99 6.68 -19.82
C ALA A 45 -16.95 7.70 -20.29
N LEU A 46 -17.34 8.95 -20.53
CA LEU A 46 -16.42 10.03 -20.89
C LEU A 46 -15.45 10.39 -19.76
N ARG A 47 -15.89 10.33 -18.49
CA ARG A 47 -15.00 10.52 -17.33
C ARG A 47 -14.01 9.36 -17.20
N ALA A 48 -14.44 8.12 -17.43
CA ALA A 48 -13.55 6.96 -17.44
C ALA A 48 -12.49 7.07 -18.56
N LEU A 49 -12.89 7.54 -19.75
CA LEU A 49 -11.98 7.87 -20.86
C LEU A 49 -11.01 9.02 -20.55
N LYS A 50 -11.32 9.87 -19.56
CA LYS A 50 -10.53 11.05 -19.19
C LYS A 50 -9.65 10.83 -17.96
N LYS A 51 -9.63 9.62 -17.38
CA LYS A 51 -8.73 9.33 -16.26
C LYS A 51 -7.31 9.24 -16.81
N ASP A 52 -6.51 10.25 -16.48
CA ASP A 52 -5.11 10.30 -16.84
C ASP A 52 -4.36 9.28 -15.98
N PHE A 53 -3.84 8.24 -16.63
CA PHE A 53 -3.00 7.22 -16.01
C PHE A 53 -1.53 7.43 -16.34
N SER A 54 -1.14 8.57 -16.91
CA SER A 54 0.27 8.91 -17.10
C SER A 54 1.00 8.93 -15.75
N PHE A 55 2.27 8.54 -15.80
CA PHE A 55 3.17 8.57 -14.66
C PHE A 55 4.54 9.06 -15.11
N ASP A 56 5.36 9.48 -14.15
CA ASP A 56 6.64 10.12 -14.44
C ASP A 56 7.80 9.12 -14.33
N ILE A 57 7.76 8.28 -13.29
CA ILE A 57 8.85 7.36 -12.93
C ILE A 57 8.33 5.98 -12.51
N LEU A 58 9.26 5.03 -12.44
CA LEU A 58 9.06 3.75 -11.78
C LEU A 58 9.78 3.76 -10.43
N ILE A 59 9.09 3.35 -9.38
CA ILE A 59 9.71 3.01 -8.11
C ILE A 59 9.89 1.50 -8.07
N PHE A 60 11.13 1.01 -8.12
CA PHE A 60 11.43 -0.37 -7.78
C PHE A 60 11.71 -0.46 -6.29
N THR A 61 10.92 -1.26 -5.59
CA THR A 61 10.96 -1.30 -4.13
C THR A 61 11.24 -2.70 -3.60
N GLN A 62 12.16 -2.75 -2.65
CA GLN A 62 12.52 -3.95 -1.89
C GLN A 62 12.23 -3.71 -0.42
N HIS A 63 11.47 -4.61 0.19
CA HIS A 63 11.16 -4.55 1.62
C HIS A 63 11.98 -5.54 2.43
N TRP A 64 12.10 -5.26 3.73
CA TRP A 64 12.83 -6.09 4.66
C TRP A 64 11.89 -7.11 5.32
N PRO A 65 12.03 -8.42 5.04
CA PRO A 65 11.01 -9.39 5.43
C PRO A 65 10.75 -9.49 6.94
N TYR A 66 11.75 -9.22 7.77
CA TYR A 66 11.59 -9.26 9.22
C TYR A 66 10.79 -8.07 9.77
N THR A 67 10.87 -6.90 9.13
CA THR A 67 10.03 -5.75 9.51
C THR A 67 8.59 -5.96 9.05
N VAL A 68 8.38 -6.47 7.82
CA VAL A 68 7.04 -6.87 7.34
C VAL A 68 6.42 -7.90 8.28
N CYS A 69 7.19 -8.92 8.67
CA CYS A 69 6.76 -9.94 9.61
C CYS A 69 6.40 -9.34 10.99
N ALA A 70 7.19 -8.39 11.50
CA ALA A 70 6.90 -7.70 12.74
C ALA A 70 5.51 -7.03 12.71
N GLN A 71 5.20 -6.34 11.62
CA GLN A 71 3.90 -5.67 11.43
C GLN A 71 2.77 -6.69 11.26
N TRP A 72 3.00 -7.76 10.50
CA TRP A 72 2.00 -8.82 10.30
C TRP A 72 1.61 -9.50 11.62
N MET A 73 2.58 -9.82 12.47
CA MET A 73 2.32 -10.40 13.80
C MET A 73 1.60 -9.43 14.75
N GLU A 74 1.75 -8.12 14.55
CA GLU A 74 1.03 -7.11 15.33
C GLU A 74 -0.41 -6.92 14.87
N HIS A 75 -0.72 -7.25 13.61
CA HIS A 75 -2.05 -7.09 13.04
C HIS A 75 -3.08 -8.01 13.69
N HIS A 76 -2.76 -9.31 13.80
CA HIS A 76 -3.63 -10.28 14.48
C HIS A 76 -2.80 -11.27 15.30
N LYS A 77 -3.34 -11.64 16.46
CA LYS A 77 -2.76 -12.66 17.32
C LYS A 77 -2.73 -14.02 16.60
N GLY A 78 -1.58 -14.67 16.62
CA GLY A 78 -1.37 -15.97 15.98
C GLY A 78 -0.94 -15.88 14.51
N ASN A 79 -0.82 -14.67 13.96
CA ASN A 79 -0.18 -14.48 12.67
C ASN A 79 1.27 -14.98 12.72
N GLU A 80 1.65 -15.72 11.68
CA GLU A 80 2.99 -16.24 11.47
C GLU A 80 3.51 -15.74 10.13
N CYS A 81 4.80 -15.92 9.86
CA CYS A 81 5.43 -15.41 8.65
C CYS A 81 6.06 -16.53 7.81
N ILE A 82 6.10 -16.31 6.50
CA ILE A 82 6.94 -17.04 5.56
C ILE A 82 8.15 -16.17 5.28
N LEU A 83 9.35 -16.69 5.52
CA LEU A 83 10.60 -15.95 5.34
C LEU A 83 11.40 -16.48 4.15
N PRO A 84 12.25 -15.66 3.51
CA PRO A 84 13.10 -16.13 2.43
C PRO A 84 13.99 -17.31 2.86
N LYS A 85 14.28 -18.20 1.90
CA LYS A 85 15.18 -19.35 2.13
C LYS A 85 16.58 -18.89 2.50
N VAL A 86 17.09 -17.86 1.81
CA VAL A 86 18.33 -17.21 2.16
C VAL A 86 18.05 -16.35 3.40
N ARG A 87 18.70 -16.69 4.51
CA ARG A 87 18.54 -15.91 5.74
C ARG A 87 19.02 -14.48 5.53
N ASN A 88 18.31 -13.53 6.12
CA ASN A 88 18.69 -12.12 6.08
C ASN A 88 18.81 -11.55 4.66
N SER A 89 17.96 -11.98 3.74
CA SER A 89 17.85 -11.38 2.41
C SER A 89 16.60 -10.51 2.28
N TRP A 90 16.75 -9.41 1.54
CA TRP A 90 15.65 -8.56 1.08
C TRP A 90 14.77 -9.29 0.06
N SER A 91 13.51 -8.88 -0.04
CA SER A 91 12.54 -9.36 -1.04
C SER A 91 12.01 -8.18 -1.85
N ILE A 92 11.62 -8.43 -3.09
CA ILE A 92 10.86 -7.47 -3.89
C ILE A 92 9.52 -7.24 -3.20
N HIS A 93 9.15 -5.96 -3.06
CA HIS A 93 7.79 -5.56 -2.75
C HIS A 93 7.01 -5.28 -4.03
N GLY A 94 7.60 -4.51 -4.96
CA GLY A 94 6.89 -4.05 -6.16
C GLY A 94 7.68 -3.21 -7.15
N VAL A 95 7.06 -2.96 -8.33
CA VAL A 95 7.52 -1.99 -9.34
C VAL A 95 6.37 -1.03 -9.62
N TRP A 96 6.46 0.20 -9.15
CA TRP A 96 5.31 1.10 -9.09
C TRP A 96 5.44 2.27 -10.05
N PRO A 97 4.63 2.32 -11.12
CA PRO A 97 4.35 3.54 -11.84
C PRO A 97 3.90 4.64 -10.87
N THR A 98 4.67 5.73 -10.82
CA THR A 98 4.47 6.81 -9.87
C THR A 98 4.52 8.16 -10.57
N LYS A 99 3.56 9.02 -10.25
CA LYS A 99 3.53 10.43 -10.59
C LYS A 99 4.06 11.23 -9.42
N TYR A 100 4.88 12.24 -9.70
CA TYR A 100 5.44 13.08 -8.64
C TYR A 100 4.34 13.77 -7.84
N HIS A 101 4.56 13.86 -6.53
CA HIS A 101 3.67 14.50 -5.57
C HIS A 101 2.27 13.86 -5.44
N GLU A 102 2.07 12.69 -6.04
CA GLU A 102 0.79 11.96 -6.03
C GLU A 102 1.01 10.50 -5.62
N ILE A 103 -0.03 9.89 -5.04
CA ILE A 103 -0.07 8.44 -4.86
C ILE A 103 -0.71 7.82 -6.10
N GLY A 104 0.10 7.15 -6.90
CA GLY A 104 -0.35 6.47 -8.11
C GLY A 104 0.33 6.96 -9.38
N PRO A 105 -0.22 6.63 -10.55
CA PRO A 105 -1.55 6.08 -10.81
C PRO A 105 -1.74 4.66 -10.24
N LEU A 106 -2.99 4.32 -9.90
CA LEU A 106 -3.37 3.02 -9.33
C LEU A 106 -4.57 2.43 -10.06
N PHE A 107 -4.61 1.09 -10.14
CA PHE A 107 -5.73 0.32 -10.69
C PHE A 107 -6.15 0.82 -12.08
N CYS A 108 -5.19 0.84 -13.01
CA CYS A 108 -5.36 1.48 -14.32
C CYS A 108 -6.25 0.69 -15.28
N ASN A 109 -6.48 -0.60 -15.01
CA ASN A 109 -7.42 -1.42 -15.75
C ASN A 109 -8.04 -2.49 -14.85
N ASP A 110 -9.35 -2.38 -14.59
CA ASP A 110 -10.12 -3.30 -13.74
C ASP A 110 -10.50 -4.60 -14.46
N THR A 111 -10.39 -4.65 -15.79
CA THR A 111 -10.61 -5.87 -16.59
C THR A 111 -9.37 -6.75 -16.70
N TRP A 112 -8.19 -6.24 -16.33
CA TRP A 112 -6.92 -6.97 -16.39
C TRP A 112 -6.62 -7.64 -15.05
N THR A 113 -7.46 -8.60 -14.68
CA THR A 113 -7.28 -9.40 -13.45
C THR A 113 -6.06 -10.30 -13.56
N PHE A 114 -5.35 -10.50 -12.46
CA PHE A 114 -4.17 -11.38 -12.42
C PHE A 114 -4.53 -12.84 -12.74
N ASP A 115 -3.73 -13.49 -13.57
CA ASP A 115 -3.81 -14.91 -13.90
C ASP A 115 -2.45 -15.58 -13.68
N MET A 116 -2.36 -16.34 -12.59
CA MET A 116 -1.19 -17.12 -12.19
C MET A 116 -0.58 -17.95 -13.35
N LYS A 117 -1.38 -18.42 -14.31
CA LYS A 117 -0.89 -19.19 -15.46
C LYS A 117 0.02 -18.37 -16.38
N GLN A 118 -0.14 -17.05 -16.43
CA GLN A 118 0.66 -16.16 -17.27
C GLN A 118 2.12 -16.06 -16.78
N ILE A 119 2.39 -16.45 -15.54
CA ILE A 119 3.73 -16.36 -14.92
C ILE A 119 4.30 -17.74 -14.53
N ALA A 120 3.72 -18.83 -15.04
CA ALA A 120 4.06 -20.19 -14.64
C ALA A 120 5.54 -20.55 -14.87
N ASP A 121 6.17 -19.97 -15.90
CA ASP A 121 7.59 -20.13 -16.25
C ASP A 121 8.54 -19.44 -15.25
N ILE A 122 8.08 -18.38 -14.58
CA ILE A 122 8.87 -17.60 -13.61
C ILE A 122 8.40 -17.79 -12.16
N GLU A 123 7.41 -18.65 -11.90
CA GLU A 123 6.80 -18.86 -10.57
C GLU A 123 7.84 -19.22 -9.50
N ASN A 124 8.86 -20.01 -9.83
CA ASN A 124 9.91 -20.39 -8.89
C ASN A 124 10.75 -19.18 -8.45
N ASP A 125 11.10 -18.30 -9.38
CA ASP A 125 11.80 -17.05 -9.07
C ASP A 125 10.91 -16.13 -8.23
N MET A 126 9.62 -16.07 -8.55
CA MET A 126 8.64 -15.28 -7.78
C MET A 126 8.54 -15.76 -6.33
N LYS A 127 8.47 -17.07 -6.09
CA LYS A 127 8.46 -17.67 -4.73
C LYS A 127 9.72 -17.38 -3.92
N GLU A 128 10.85 -17.16 -4.59
CA GLU A 128 12.13 -16.93 -3.93
C GLU A 128 12.42 -15.45 -3.68
N LYS A 129 12.12 -14.59 -4.66
CA LYS A 129 12.58 -13.20 -4.71
C LYS A 129 11.47 -12.18 -4.49
N TRP A 130 10.22 -12.54 -4.72
CA TRP A 130 9.04 -11.67 -4.57
C TRP A 130 8.03 -12.34 -3.62
N ILE A 131 8.50 -12.77 -2.45
CA ILE A 131 7.75 -13.67 -1.58
C ILE A 131 6.63 -12.95 -0.83
N ASN A 132 5.46 -13.61 -0.73
CA ASN A 132 4.44 -13.19 0.22
C ASN A 132 4.82 -13.66 1.64
N ILE A 133 5.10 -12.70 2.52
CA ILE A 133 5.59 -12.94 3.88
C ILE A 133 4.44 -13.28 4.85
N GLU A 134 3.22 -12.88 4.54
CA GLU A 134 2.06 -12.99 5.43
C GLU A 134 1.47 -14.40 5.40
N LYS A 135 1.97 -15.29 6.27
CA LYS A 135 1.49 -16.68 6.33
C LYS A 135 0.00 -16.70 6.67
N GLY A 136 -0.74 -17.55 5.96
CA GLY A 136 -2.20 -17.66 6.10
C GLY A 136 -2.98 -16.84 5.06
N THR A 137 -2.31 -16.03 4.25
CA THR A 137 -2.88 -15.40 3.06
C THR A 137 -2.58 -16.23 1.80
N PRO A 138 -3.31 -16.05 0.68
CA PRO A 138 -3.02 -16.73 -0.57
C PRO A 138 -1.58 -16.48 -1.03
N LEU A 139 -0.90 -17.52 -1.53
CA LEU A 139 0.48 -17.42 -1.99
C LEU A 139 0.68 -16.29 -3.01
N ASP A 140 -0.25 -16.21 -3.96
CA ASP A 140 -0.30 -15.24 -5.04
C ASP A 140 -0.96 -13.92 -4.65
N GLY A 141 -1.40 -13.76 -3.40
CA GLY A 141 -2.11 -12.56 -2.94
C GLY A 141 -1.32 -11.28 -3.16
N LEU A 142 -0.02 -11.30 -2.86
CA LEU A 142 0.89 -10.17 -3.13
C LEU A 142 1.01 -9.92 -4.64
N TRP A 143 1.24 -10.95 -5.45
CA TRP A 143 1.42 -10.80 -6.90
C TRP A 143 0.17 -10.26 -7.57
N LYS A 144 -0.99 -10.78 -7.18
CA LYS A 144 -2.29 -10.26 -7.61
C LYS A 144 -2.43 -8.78 -7.27
N HIS A 145 -2.13 -8.39 -6.03
CA HIS A 145 -2.19 -7.00 -5.59
C HIS A 145 -1.28 -6.10 -6.44
N GLU A 146 -0.02 -6.52 -6.61
CA GLU A 146 0.98 -5.76 -7.35
C GLU A 146 0.63 -5.63 -8.84
N TRP A 147 0.12 -6.68 -9.47
CA TRP A 147 -0.34 -6.61 -10.85
C TRP A 147 -1.55 -5.68 -11.00
N GLU A 148 -2.64 -5.94 -10.26
CA GLU A 148 -3.90 -5.22 -10.45
C GLU A 148 -3.75 -3.74 -10.12
N LYS A 149 -2.99 -3.41 -9.06
CA LYS A 149 -2.80 -2.04 -8.60
C LYS A 149 -1.74 -1.27 -9.38
N HIS A 150 -0.61 -1.90 -9.72
CA HIS A 150 0.57 -1.22 -10.29
C HIS A 150 0.93 -1.74 -11.69
N GLY A 151 0.94 -3.06 -11.88
CA GLY A 151 1.29 -3.69 -13.16
C GLY A 151 0.38 -3.28 -14.32
N THR A 152 -0.94 -3.15 -14.08
CA THR A 152 -1.89 -2.66 -15.10
C THR A 152 -1.55 -1.26 -15.60
N CYS A 153 -0.99 -0.40 -14.76
CA CYS A 153 -0.54 0.95 -15.12
C CYS A 153 0.76 0.92 -15.94
N ALA A 154 1.72 0.09 -15.54
CA ALA A 154 2.96 -0.09 -16.29
C ALA A 154 2.66 -0.64 -17.70
N ALA A 155 1.76 -1.61 -17.77
CA ALA A 155 1.42 -2.32 -19.00
C ALA A 155 0.77 -1.43 -20.07
N GLN A 156 0.08 -0.35 -19.67
CA GLN A 156 -0.51 0.61 -20.61
C GLN A 156 0.52 1.51 -21.31
N GLN A 157 1.69 1.74 -20.72
CA GLN A 157 2.65 2.75 -21.20
C GLN A 157 4.04 2.20 -21.52
N ILE A 158 4.44 1.07 -20.94
CA ILE A 158 5.76 0.49 -21.16
C ILE A 158 5.62 -0.82 -21.93
N PRO A 159 6.03 -0.87 -23.22
CA PRO A 159 5.95 -2.08 -24.05
C PRO A 159 6.69 -3.29 -23.46
N ASN A 160 7.76 -3.04 -22.68
CA ASN A 160 8.55 -4.05 -22.00
C ASN A 160 7.92 -4.56 -20.69
N MET A 161 6.75 -4.07 -20.30
CA MET A 161 5.98 -4.51 -19.13
C MET A 161 4.48 -4.70 -19.47
N ASN A 162 4.15 -4.86 -20.76
CA ASN A 162 2.76 -4.86 -21.25
C ASN A 162 1.98 -6.18 -21.06
N THR A 163 2.52 -7.12 -20.29
CA THR A 163 1.86 -8.36 -19.86
C THR A 163 2.30 -8.69 -18.44
N GLU A 164 1.55 -9.55 -17.74
CA GLU A 164 1.92 -10.04 -16.41
C GLU A 164 3.35 -10.58 -16.39
N ASN A 165 3.63 -11.54 -17.28
CA ASN A 165 4.96 -12.15 -17.41
C ASN A 165 6.07 -11.10 -17.57
N LYS A 166 5.88 -10.13 -18.46
CA LYS A 166 6.88 -9.08 -18.71
C LYS A 166 7.07 -8.16 -17.52
N TYR A 167 5.98 -7.75 -16.86
CA TYR A 167 6.03 -6.91 -15.67
C TYR A 167 6.82 -7.59 -14.54
N PHE A 168 6.46 -8.84 -14.22
CA PHE A 168 7.13 -9.61 -13.17
C PHE A 168 8.57 -9.98 -13.54
N SER A 169 8.82 -10.42 -14.78
CA SER A 169 10.17 -10.69 -15.27
C SER A 169 11.08 -9.47 -15.18
N LYS A 170 10.56 -8.27 -15.49
CA LYS A 170 11.31 -7.03 -15.36
C LYS A 170 11.63 -6.71 -13.89
N GLY A 171 10.68 -6.90 -12.97
CA GLY A 171 10.96 -6.75 -11.53
C GLY A 171 12.03 -7.73 -11.02
N LEU A 172 11.98 -8.99 -11.47
CA LEU A 172 13.00 -10.00 -11.15
C LEU A 172 14.39 -9.64 -11.72
N GLU A 173 14.45 -9.13 -12.95
CA GLU A 173 15.68 -8.61 -13.57
C GLU A 173 16.27 -7.45 -12.76
N MET A 174 15.44 -6.47 -12.38
CA MET A 174 15.84 -5.34 -11.54
C MET A 174 16.39 -5.81 -10.19
N PHE A 175 15.75 -6.81 -9.56
CA PHE A 175 16.25 -7.40 -8.31
C PHE A 175 17.61 -8.07 -8.46
N ASN A 176 17.84 -8.82 -9.55
CA ASN A 176 19.13 -9.47 -9.78
C ASN A 176 20.28 -8.46 -9.92
N ASN A 177 20.00 -7.31 -10.55
CA ASN A 177 20.96 -6.23 -10.79
C ASN A 177 21.15 -5.31 -9.57
N PHE A 178 20.09 -5.06 -8.81
CA PHE A 178 20.05 -4.03 -7.77
C PHE A 178 19.61 -4.55 -6.39
N SER A 179 19.96 -5.81 -6.06
CA SER A 179 19.61 -6.42 -4.77
C SER A 179 20.23 -5.67 -3.59
N ILE A 180 19.39 -5.14 -2.68
CA ILE A 180 19.87 -4.45 -1.46
C ILE A 180 20.71 -5.40 -0.60
N THR A 181 20.38 -6.70 -0.57
CA THR A 181 21.18 -7.73 0.10
C THR A 181 22.63 -7.70 -0.37
N LYS A 182 22.85 -7.68 -1.70
CA LYS A 182 24.20 -7.63 -2.29
C LYS A 182 24.88 -6.28 -2.02
N LEU A 183 24.13 -5.17 -2.12
CA LEU A 183 24.67 -3.83 -1.88
C LEU A 183 25.22 -3.67 -0.45
N LEU A 184 24.51 -4.24 0.54
CA LEU A 184 24.91 -4.15 1.94
C LEU A 184 25.90 -5.25 2.37
N GLN A 185 26.04 -6.32 1.59
CA GLN A 185 26.84 -7.51 1.95
C GLN A 185 28.30 -7.17 2.32
N GLU A 186 28.93 -6.27 1.58
CA GLU A 186 30.32 -5.84 1.76
C GLU A 186 30.46 -4.64 2.70
N THR A 187 29.36 -4.21 3.33
CA THR A 187 29.34 -3.09 4.27
C THR A 187 29.29 -3.57 5.72
N TYR A 188 29.44 -2.65 6.66
CA TYR A 188 29.25 -2.93 8.09
C TYR A 188 27.76 -2.91 8.51
N ILE A 189 26.86 -2.54 7.59
CA ILE A 189 25.41 -2.50 7.83
C ILE A 189 24.85 -3.91 7.66
N LYS A 190 24.61 -4.60 8.78
CA LYS A 190 24.15 -5.99 8.82
C LYS A 190 22.98 -6.12 9.80
N PRO A 191 21.99 -6.96 9.49
CA PRO A 191 20.88 -7.15 10.41
C PRO A 191 21.36 -7.93 11.63
N GLY A 192 20.78 -7.63 12.79
CA GLY A 192 21.17 -8.23 14.04
C GLY A 192 20.02 -8.39 15.02
N ILE A 193 20.31 -8.91 16.20
CA ILE A 193 19.31 -9.02 17.26
C ILE A 193 19.05 -7.64 17.90
N ASP A 194 20.08 -6.83 18.08
CA ASP A 194 19.96 -5.47 18.63
C ASP A 194 20.75 -4.47 17.76
N ALA A 195 20.89 -4.76 16.46
CA ALA A 195 21.67 -3.95 15.53
C ALA A 195 20.90 -2.69 15.10
N THR A 196 21.42 -1.53 15.49
CA THR A 196 20.87 -0.23 15.17
C THR A 196 21.89 0.61 14.40
N TYR A 197 21.38 1.50 13.55
CA TYR A 197 22.20 2.37 12.70
C TYR A 197 21.58 3.76 12.61
N LYS A 198 22.41 4.77 12.41
CA LYS A 198 21.91 6.09 12.03
C LYS A 198 21.51 6.10 10.55
N LEU A 199 20.61 7.04 10.21
CA LEU A 199 20.12 7.19 8.84
C LEU A 199 21.26 7.47 7.83
N ASP A 200 22.22 8.31 8.20
CA ASP A 200 23.36 8.69 7.37
C ASP A 200 24.30 7.52 7.08
N GLU A 201 24.44 6.58 8.02
CA GLU A 201 25.24 5.37 7.86
C GLU A 201 24.63 4.43 6.80
N ILE A 202 23.32 4.18 6.90
CA ILE A 202 22.57 3.38 5.92
C ILE A 202 22.62 4.05 4.55
N HIS A 203 22.36 5.35 4.49
CA HIS A 203 22.40 6.10 3.24
C HIS A 203 23.78 6.05 2.59
N THR A 204 24.85 6.29 3.36
CA THR A 204 26.22 6.25 2.85
C THR A 204 26.60 4.86 2.32
N ALA A 205 26.17 3.80 3.00
CA ALA A 205 26.43 2.43 2.57
C ALA A 205 25.81 2.10 1.21
N ILE A 206 24.57 2.55 0.96
CA ILE A 206 23.84 2.28 -0.29
C ILE A 206 24.28 3.23 -1.42
N ASN A 207 24.39 4.52 -1.12
CA ASN A 207 24.73 5.58 -2.10
C ASN A 207 26.04 5.29 -2.84
N ARG A 208 27.05 4.72 -2.16
CA ARG A 208 28.34 4.36 -2.77
C ARG A 208 28.22 3.49 -4.03
N THR A 209 27.15 2.72 -4.16
CA THR A 209 26.96 1.79 -5.28
C THR A 209 25.95 2.29 -6.31
N ILE A 210 24.90 3.00 -5.89
CA ILE A 210 23.77 3.36 -6.76
C ILE A 210 23.47 4.87 -6.86
N GLY A 211 24.25 5.73 -6.21
CA GLY A 211 24.01 7.18 -6.14
C GLY A 211 22.82 7.54 -5.25
N ASN A 212 22.43 8.82 -5.23
CA ASN A 212 21.29 9.36 -4.44
C ASN A 212 19.90 9.08 -5.06
N ASN A 213 19.75 8.05 -5.89
CA ASN A 213 18.51 7.74 -6.62
C ASN A 213 17.58 6.79 -5.85
N PHE A 214 17.54 6.91 -4.53
CA PHE A 214 16.75 6.04 -3.66
C PHE A 214 16.21 6.78 -2.43
N ALA A 215 15.16 6.21 -1.84
CA ALA A 215 14.60 6.62 -0.56
C ALA A 215 14.69 5.49 0.47
N ILE A 216 14.98 5.85 1.72
CA ILE A 216 15.02 4.92 2.86
C ILE A 216 13.70 5.04 3.62
N ILE A 217 12.97 3.95 3.75
CA ILE A 217 11.67 3.94 4.40
C ILE A 217 11.75 3.16 5.70
N CYS A 218 11.20 3.74 6.76
CA CYS A 218 11.08 3.12 8.06
C CYS A 218 9.62 2.87 8.43
N GLU A 219 9.45 1.86 9.27
CA GLU A 219 8.20 1.56 9.96
C GLU A 219 8.39 1.66 11.47
N LYS A 220 7.29 1.80 12.19
CA LYS A 220 7.33 1.87 13.64
C LYS A 220 6.78 0.57 14.23
N ASP A 221 7.54 -0.02 15.14
CA ASP A 221 7.04 -1.12 15.97
C ASP A 221 5.93 -0.61 16.90
N HIS A 222 4.72 -1.18 16.84
CA HIS A 222 3.62 -0.65 17.64
C HIS A 222 3.79 -0.94 19.12
N GLN A 223 4.55 -1.97 19.51
CA GLN A 223 4.75 -2.34 20.90
C GLN A 223 5.91 -1.58 21.55
N THR A 224 7.11 -1.64 20.95
CA THR A 224 8.33 -1.03 21.49
C THR A 224 8.49 0.43 21.10
N LYS A 225 7.72 0.89 20.10
CA LYS A 225 7.83 2.22 19.49
C LYS A 225 9.16 2.47 18.79
N GLN A 226 9.99 1.44 18.62
CA GLN A 226 11.25 1.51 17.87
C GLN A 226 10.99 1.75 16.39
N GLN A 227 11.91 2.45 15.76
CA GLN A 227 11.95 2.64 14.31
C GLN A 227 12.67 1.46 13.67
N LEU A 228 12.03 0.81 12.72
CA LEU A 228 12.51 -0.37 12.01
C LEU A 228 12.83 0.01 10.56
N LEU A 229 13.98 -0.42 10.05
CA LEU A 229 14.27 -0.34 8.62
C LEU A 229 13.26 -1.21 7.88
N PHE A 230 12.49 -0.62 6.98
CA PHE A 230 11.37 -1.30 6.33
C PHE A 230 11.62 -1.54 4.86
N GLU A 231 11.96 -0.51 4.09
CA GLU A 231 11.94 -0.59 2.64
C GLU A 231 12.96 0.36 2.02
N ILE A 232 13.58 -0.06 0.92
CA ILE A 232 14.40 0.81 0.08
C ILE A 232 13.69 0.96 -1.27
N ARG A 233 13.41 2.21 -1.64
CA ARG A 233 12.74 2.57 -2.89
C ARG A 233 13.75 3.16 -3.85
N MET A 234 13.98 2.52 -4.98
CA MET A 234 14.92 2.96 -6.00
C MET A 234 14.12 3.51 -7.19
N CYS A 235 14.47 4.70 -7.69
CA CYS A 235 13.69 5.35 -8.75
C CYS A 235 14.35 5.22 -10.12
N PHE A 236 13.52 4.99 -11.13
CA PHE A 236 13.94 4.78 -12.51
C PHE A 236 13.05 5.57 -13.47
N ASP A 237 13.60 5.99 -14.61
CA ASP A 237 12.81 6.45 -15.74
C ASP A 237 12.08 5.27 -16.44
N LYS A 238 11.29 5.57 -17.47
CA LYS A 238 10.53 4.55 -18.23
C LYS A 238 11.42 3.65 -19.09
N GLU A 239 12.68 4.03 -19.25
CA GLU A 239 13.74 3.27 -19.93
C GLU A 239 14.60 2.45 -18.95
N PHE A 240 14.21 2.37 -17.67
CA PHE A 240 14.87 1.62 -16.61
C PHE A 240 16.27 2.13 -16.25
N LYS A 241 16.55 3.42 -16.43
CA LYS A 241 17.76 4.07 -15.93
C LYS A 241 17.49 4.75 -14.61
N PHE A 242 18.48 4.78 -13.72
CA PHE A 242 18.36 5.48 -12.44
C PHE A 242 17.91 6.93 -12.63
N HIS A 243 16.96 7.35 -11.81
CA HIS A 243 16.38 8.67 -11.83
C HIS A 243 16.12 9.17 -10.40
N SER A 244 15.97 10.49 -10.21
CA SER A 244 15.76 11.07 -8.89
C SER A 244 14.44 10.58 -8.26
N CYS A 245 14.50 10.24 -6.97
CA CYS A 245 13.32 9.95 -6.15
C CYS A 245 12.70 11.21 -5.51
N GLU A 246 13.19 12.41 -5.82
CA GLU A 246 12.67 13.64 -5.23
C GLU A 246 11.19 13.84 -5.61
N GLY A 247 10.33 14.13 -4.63
CA GLY A 247 8.91 14.36 -4.85
C GLY A 247 8.04 13.11 -4.81
N ILE A 248 8.58 11.91 -4.55
CA ILE A 248 7.74 10.72 -4.31
C ILE A 248 6.96 10.84 -2.99
N VAL A 249 5.80 10.20 -2.91
CA VAL A 249 4.92 10.24 -1.73
C VAL A 249 5.02 8.95 -0.90
N VAL A 250 5.09 9.10 0.42
CA VAL A 250 5.06 7.99 1.40
C VAL A 250 4.05 8.33 2.49
N LYS A 251 3.01 7.50 2.67
CA LYS A 251 1.96 7.69 3.70
C LYS A 251 1.39 9.11 3.72
N ASP A 252 1.01 9.62 2.55
CA ASP A 252 0.46 10.96 2.33
C ASP A 252 1.43 12.12 2.60
N GLU A 253 2.71 11.84 2.87
CA GLU A 253 3.78 12.82 2.98
C GLU A 253 4.62 12.85 1.71
N VAL A 254 4.76 14.02 1.09
CA VAL A 254 5.66 14.21 -0.04
C VAL A 254 7.09 14.22 0.49
N LEU A 255 7.91 13.26 0.06
CA LEU A 255 9.31 13.23 0.40
C LEU A 255 10.07 14.21 -0.50
N LEU A 256 10.46 15.34 0.08
CA LEU A 256 11.28 16.35 -0.56
C LEU A 256 12.70 16.25 -0.03
N GLY A 257 13.68 16.17 -0.93
CA GLY A 257 15.03 16.58 -0.60
C GLY A 257 15.08 18.09 -0.83
N HIS A 258 14.99 18.92 0.21
CA HIS A 258 15.02 20.38 0.04
C HIS A 258 16.37 20.88 -0.49
N THR A 259 17.38 20.01 -0.50
CA THR A 259 18.69 20.21 -1.13
C THR A 259 19.15 18.91 -1.80
N LYS A 260 20.08 19.02 -2.75
CA LYS A 260 20.66 17.88 -3.51
C LYS A 260 21.32 16.80 -2.62
N ASP A 261 21.65 17.16 -1.38
CA ASP A 261 22.35 16.31 -0.42
C ASP A 261 21.43 15.77 0.69
N GLU A 262 20.15 16.12 0.68
CA GLU A 262 19.21 15.66 1.71
C GLU A 262 18.71 14.23 1.42
N ILE A 263 18.78 13.38 2.44
CA ILE A 263 18.35 11.98 2.38
C ILE A 263 16.83 11.92 2.25
N ILE A 264 16.34 11.31 1.16
CA ILE A 264 14.91 11.10 0.91
C ILE A 264 14.42 9.97 1.83
N THR A 265 13.61 10.30 2.83
CA THR A 265 13.21 9.33 3.85
C THR A 265 11.97 9.77 4.63
N ASN A 266 11.20 8.81 5.16
CA ASN A 266 10.24 9.05 6.24
C ASN A 266 10.80 8.66 7.63
N CYS A 267 12.05 8.20 7.70
CA CYS A 267 12.71 7.85 8.94
C CYS A 267 13.04 9.12 9.74
N LYS A 268 12.86 9.06 11.06
CA LYS A 268 13.30 10.10 11.98
C LYS A 268 14.82 10.14 12.03
N LYS A 269 15.40 11.29 11.67
CA LYS A 269 16.86 11.49 11.55
C LYS A 269 17.62 11.33 12.87
N ASP A 270 17.02 11.77 13.98
CA ASP A 270 17.65 11.75 15.32
C ASP A 270 17.38 10.47 16.12
N VAL A 271 16.80 9.45 15.49
CA VAL A 271 16.44 8.19 16.13
C VAL A 271 17.15 7.05 15.40
N GLU A 272 17.83 6.19 16.15
CA GLU A 272 18.45 5.02 15.54
C GLU A 272 17.41 4.10 14.89
N ILE A 273 17.80 3.53 13.76
CA ILE A 273 16.99 2.62 12.96
C ILE A 273 17.44 1.21 13.29
N LEU A 274 16.52 0.41 13.85
CA LEU A 274 16.75 -1.01 14.09
C LEU A 274 16.69 -1.77 12.76
N TYR A 275 17.71 -2.58 12.49
CA TYR A 275 17.77 -3.48 11.34
C TYR A 275 17.63 -4.93 11.83
N PRO A 276 16.39 -5.43 11.99
CA PRO A 276 16.15 -6.69 12.70
C PRO A 276 16.61 -7.90 11.88
N SER A 277 17.16 -8.91 12.53
CA SER A 277 17.48 -10.22 11.92
C SER A 277 16.39 -11.26 12.17
N SER A 278 16.54 -12.46 11.60
CA SER A 278 15.72 -13.63 11.97
C SER A 278 15.68 -13.89 13.48
N SER A 279 16.81 -13.67 14.17
CA SER A 279 16.91 -13.88 15.62
C SER A 279 16.12 -12.84 16.40
N TRP A 280 16.03 -11.61 15.89
CA TRP A 280 15.17 -10.59 16.50
C TRP A 280 13.70 -10.96 16.39
N VAL A 281 13.25 -11.44 15.22
CA VAL A 281 11.86 -11.89 15.03
C VAL A 281 11.52 -13.05 15.96
N ALA A 282 12.39 -14.06 16.06
CA ALA A 282 12.21 -15.17 16.98
C ALA A 282 12.11 -14.71 18.45
N LYS A 283 12.95 -13.74 18.86
CA LYS A 283 12.86 -13.11 20.18
C LYS A 283 11.52 -12.39 20.38
N LYS A 284 11.04 -11.64 19.38
CA LYS A 284 9.74 -10.94 19.43
C LYS A 284 8.58 -11.91 19.55
N GLU A 285 8.54 -12.97 18.74
CA GLU A 285 7.54 -14.05 18.82
C GLU A 285 7.50 -14.69 20.21
N TRP A 286 8.67 -15.02 20.76
CA TRP A 286 8.78 -15.58 22.10
C TRP A 286 8.27 -14.62 23.17
N LEU A 287 8.64 -13.34 23.11
CA LEU A 287 8.15 -12.31 24.03
C LEU A 287 6.63 -12.12 23.94
N MET A 288 6.06 -12.17 22.73
CA MET A 288 4.60 -12.12 22.54
C MET A 288 3.93 -13.32 23.21
N LYS A 289 4.42 -14.55 22.98
CA LYS A 289 3.88 -15.76 23.61
C LYS A 289 3.97 -15.72 25.14
N ILE A 290 5.06 -15.20 25.71
CA ILE A 290 5.19 -15.07 27.17
C ILE A 290 4.22 -14.05 27.72
N LYS A 291 4.06 -12.88 27.09
CA LYS A 291 3.09 -11.87 27.55
C LYS A 291 1.67 -12.42 27.61
N GLU A 292 1.32 -13.39 26.76
CA GLU A 292 0.02 -14.05 26.80
C GLU A 292 -0.14 -15.04 27.96
N HIS A 293 0.94 -15.70 28.36
CA HIS A 293 0.92 -16.71 29.43
C HIS A 293 1.32 -16.13 30.80
N MET A 294 1.81 -14.90 30.85
CA MET A 294 1.94 -14.18 32.11
C MET A 294 0.54 -13.96 32.68
N PRO A 295 0.27 -14.41 33.93
CA PRO A 295 -0.92 -13.98 34.62
C PRO A 295 -0.91 -12.45 34.60
N GLN A 296 -2.02 -11.82 34.18
CA GLN A 296 -2.20 -10.37 34.32
C GLN A 296 -1.73 -9.99 35.72
N GLU A 297 -0.58 -9.34 35.82
CA GLU A 297 -0.06 -8.96 37.11
C GLU A 297 -1.08 -8.00 37.69
N LYS A 298 -1.68 -8.49 38.76
CA LYS A 298 -3.08 -8.28 39.10
C LYS A 298 -3.36 -6.79 39.27
N SER A 299 -4.53 -6.38 38.80
CA SER A 299 -5.23 -5.10 39.03
C SER A 299 -5.06 -4.48 40.43
N TRP A 300 -4.72 -5.24 41.48
CA TRP A 300 -4.48 -4.71 42.82
C TRP A 300 -3.22 -3.85 42.91
N LEU A 301 -2.17 -4.09 42.13
CA LEU A 301 -0.95 -3.27 42.17
C LEU A 301 -1.24 -1.83 41.73
N TYR A 302 -2.09 -1.66 40.71
CA TYR A 302 -2.55 -0.35 40.27
C TYR A 302 -3.41 0.36 41.33
N GLN A 303 -4.24 -0.39 42.05
CA GLN A 303 -5.01 0.14 43.18
C GLN A 303 -4.09 0.56 44.34
N VAL A 304 -3.06 -0.24 44.66
CA VAL A 304 -2.08 0.09 45.69
C VAL A 304 -1.25 1.31 45.31
N GLU A 305 -0.84 1.45 44.04
CA GLU A 305 -0.11 2.63 43.57
C GLU A 305 -0.97 3.90 43.64
N ASN A 306 -2.26 3.81 43.27
CA ASN A 306 -3.18 4.94 43.38
C ASN A 306 -3.47 5.30 44.84
N VAL A 307 -3.62 4.32 45.73
CA VAL A 307 -3.76 4.55 47.17
C VAL A 307 -2.50 5.19 47.73
N TYR A 308 -1.31 4.73 47.34
CA TYR A 308 -0.04 5.31 47.76
C TYR A 308 0.11 6.77 47.29
N LYS A 309 -0.21 7.06 46.03
CA LYS A 309 -0.23 8.42 45.47
C LYS A 309 -1.23 9.32 46.21
N LEU A 310 -2.41 8.80 46.54
CA LEU A 310 -3.42 9.53 47.31
C LEU A 310 -2.96 9.82 48.75
N VAL A 311 -2.36 8.83 49.43
CA VAL A 311 -1.79 9.01 50.77
C VAL A 311 -0.67 10.05 50.75
N LYS A 312 0.23 10.00 49.77
CA LYS A 312 1.29 11.01 49.58
C LYS A 312 0.72 12.41 49.34
N LEU A 313 -0.33 12.53 48.53
CA LEU A 313 -1.02 13.79 48.26
C LEU A 313 -1.66 14.36 49.53
N LEU A 314 -2.34 13.51 50.31
CA LEU A 314 -2.98 13.90 51.56
C LEU A 314 -1.95 14.31 52.62
N GLN A 315 -0.83 13.58 52.74
CA GLN A 315 0.28 13.96 53.61
C GLN A 315 0.87 15.33 53.25
N TRP A 316 0.95 15.65 51.96
CA TRP A 316 1.39 16.96 51.46
C TRP A 316 0.37 18.08 51.73
N ALA A 317 -0.93 17.77 51.78
CA ALA A 317 -2.00 18.75 51.98
C ALA A 317 -2.29 19.02 53.48
N THR A 318 -1.76 18.20 54.39
CA THR A 318 -1.92 18.33 55.84
C THR A 318 -0.68 18.85 56.58
N LEU A 319 0.40 19.14 55.84
CA LEU A 319 1.56 19.92 56.27
C LEU A 319 1.41 21.34 55.72
#